data_AF-X0QDW6-F1
#
_entry.id   AF-X0QDW6-F1
#
_cell.length_a   1.000
_cell.length_b   1.000
_cell.length_c   1.000
_cell.angle_alpha   90.00
_cell.angle_beta   90.00
_cell.angle_gamma   90.00
#
_symmetry.space_group_name_H-M   'P 1'
#
loop_
_entity.id
_entity.type
_entity.pdbx_description
1 polymer ?
#
loop_
_entity_poly.entity_id
_entity_poly.type
_entity_poly.pdbx_seq_one_letter_code
_entity_poly.pdbx_strand_id
1 'polypeptide(L)'
;MAQSNTKTPKAPEPQIKKVDIAIAGVTYPIFCPVHEQEELLSAVSYINNYALDLKRDAPSLSQESILVLCCLNLYEKIHANQRSDEDRLQKDKQSEALLNKIMKDAHSIL
;
A
#
# COMPACT_ATOMS: atom_id res chain seq x y z
N MET A 1 24.82 -47.20 -9.89
CA MET A 1 23.98 -46.18 -9.24
C MET A 1 24.81 -44.90 -9.14
N ALA A 2 24.52 -43.89 -9.96
CA ALA A 2 25.17 -42.58 -9.87
C ALA A 2 24.10 -41.52 -10.09
N GLN A 3 24.02 -40.60 -9.13
CA GLN A 3 22.87 -39.77 -8.82
C GLN A 3 22.63 -38.68 -9.87
N SER A 4 21.39 -38.57 -10.32
CA SER A 4 20.86 -37.46 -11.12
C SER A 4 20.72 -36.21 -10.23
N ASN A 5 21.50 -35.18 -10.51
CA ASN A 5 21.46 -33.91 -9.80
C ASN A 5 20.32 -33.04 -10.37
N THR A 6 19.13 -33.10 -9.78
CA THR A 6 18.00 -32.22 -10.13
C THR A 6 18.26 -30.82 -9.58
N LYS A 7 18.80 -29.93 -10.42
CA LYS A 7 18.78 -28.49 -10.18
C LYS A 7 17.34 -27.98 -10.30
N THR A 8 16.72 -27.69 -9.16
CA THR A 8 15.51 -26.87 -9.05
C THR A 8 15.76 -25.51 -9.74
N PRO A 9 14.78 -24.95 -10.49
CA PRO A 9 14.94 -23.63 -11.07
C PRO A 9 14.90 -22.60 -9.94
N LYS A 10 16.07 -22.06 -9.58
CA LYS A 10 16.19 -20.91 -8.67
C LYS A 10 15.51 -19.74 -9.38
N ALA A 11 14.45 -19.18 -8.78
CA ALA A 11 13.83 -17.96 -9.28
C ALA A 11 14.93 -16.90 -9.50
N PRO A 12 14.91 -16.15 -10.61
CA PRO A 12 15.94 -15.16 -10.89
C PRO A 12 15.99 -14.14 -9.75
N GLU A 13 17.19 -13.90 -9.20
CA GLU A 13 17.40 -12.91 -8.15
C GLU A 13 16.90 -11.54 -8.63
N PRO A 14 16.19 -10.77 -7.78
CA PRO A 14 15.65 -9.47 -8.18
C PRO A 14 16.79 -8.55 -8.65
N GLN A 15 16.75 -8.13 -9.91
CA GLN A 15 17.72 -7.16 -10.41
C GLN A 15 17.41 -5.80 -9.77
N ILE A 16 18.31 -5.30 -8.91
CA ILE A 16 18.18 -4.00 -8.25
C ILE A 16 18.91 -2.95 -9.09
N LYS A 17 18.28 -1.80 -9.34
CA LYS A 17 18.88 -0.65 -10.01
C LYS A 17 18.82 0.59 -9.13
N LYS A 18 19.81 1.47 -9.27
CA LYS A 18 19.76 2.81 -8.69
C LYS A 18 18.89 3.70 -9.58
N VAL A 19 17.85 4.29 -9.00
CA VAL A 19 16.90 5.20 -9.64
C VAL A 19 16.94 6.51 -8.88
N ASP A 20 17.20 7.61 -9.58
CA ASP A 20 17.14 8.95 -8.99
C ASP A 20 15.70 9.46 -9.09
N ILE A 21 15.08 9.76 -7.95
CA ILE A 21 13.71 10.30 -7.84
C ILE A 21 13.76 11.77 -7.40
N ALA A 22 12.78 12.57 -7.82
CA ALA A 22 12.66 13.95 -7.39
C ALA A 22 11.41 14.15 -6.53
N ILE A 23 11.57 14.61 -5.28
CA ILE A 23 10.48 14.95 -4.38
C ILE A 23 10.66 16.39 -3.92
N ALA A 24 9.64 17.23 -4.11
CA ALA A 24 9.64 18.65 -3.71
C ALA A 24 10.88 19.44 -4.20
N GLY A 25 11.38 19.11 -5.39
CA GLY A 25 12.55 19.76 -6.00
C GLY A 25 13.91 19.24 -5.51
N VAL A 26 13.94 18.23 -4.64
CA VAL A 26 15.17 17.56 -4.17
C VAL A 26 15.28 16.19 -4.82
N THR A 27 16.47 15.84 -5.29
CA THR A 27 16.75 14.53 -5.93
C THR A 27 17.33 13.55 -4.92
N TYR A 28 16.78 12.34 -4.87
CA TYR A 28 17.18 11.26 -3.97
C TYR A 28 17.54 10.00 -4.76
N PRO A 29 18.69 9.37 -4.50
CA PRO A 29 19.02 8.07 -5.07
C PRO A 29 18.34 6.93 -4.30
N ILE A 30 17.55 6.10 -4.98
CA ILE A 30 16.88 4.94 -4.40
C ILE A 30 17.32 3.66 -5.12
N PHE A 31 17.66 2.61 -4.38
CA PHE A 31 17.88 1.29 -4.94
C PHE A 31 16.55 0.55 -5.03
N CYS A 32 16.07 0.32 -6.25
CA CYS A 32 14.75 -0.22 -6.54
C CYS A 32 14.85 -1.50 -7.38
N PRO A 33 14.11 -2.57 -7.06
CA PRO A 33 13.95 -3.72 -7.95
C PRO A 33 13.34 -3.29 -9.29
N VAL A 34 13.88 -3.80 -10.40
CA VAL A 34 13.44 -3.38 -11.76
C VAL A 34 11.94 -3.53 -12.03
N HIS A 35 11.28 -4.48 -11.37
CA HIS A 35 9.85 -4.74 -11.55
C HIS A 35 8.96 -3.83 -10.70
N GLU A 36 9.52 -3.10 -9.73
CA GLU A 36 8.79 -2.15 -8.88
C GLU A 36 9.04 -0.70 -9.30
N GLN A 37 9.91 -0.45 -10.29
CA GLN A 37 10.30 0.90 -10.68
C GLN A 37 9.10 1.75 -11.13
N GLU A 38 8.10 1.17 -11.81
CA GLU A 38 6.89 1.88 -12.22
C GLU A 38 6.03 2.30 -11.02
N GLU A 39 5.90 1.42 -10.02
CA GLU A 39 5.18 1.71 -8.78
C GLU A 39 5.89 2.82 -7.99
N LEU A 40 7.22 2.77 -7.90
CA LEU A 40 8.03 3.82 -7.29
C LEU A 40 7.78 5.19 -7.96
N LEU A 41 7.81 5.25 -9.29
CA LEU A 41 7.57 6.49 -10.02
C LEU A 41 6.14 7.01 -9.85
N SER A 42 5.17 6.10 -9.75
CA SER A 42 3.77 6.44 -9.46
C SER A 42 3.63 7.04 -8.06
N ALA A 43 4.27 6.46 -7.05
CA ALA A 43 4.32 7.00 -5.70
C ALA A 43 4.99 8.38 -5.64
N VAL A 44 6.09 8.57 -6.37
CA VAL A 44 6.78 9.88 -6.48
C VAL A 44 5.87 10.94 -7.09
N SER A 45 5.16 10.60 -8.17
CA SER A 45 4.19 11.51 -8.80
C SER A 45 3.08 11.91 -7.83
N TYR A 46 2.50 10.92 -7.13
CA TYR A 46 1.45 11.15 -6.15
C TYR A 46 1.90 12.05 -4.99
N ILE A 47 3.08 11.79 -4.39
CA ILE A 47 3.63 12.59 -3.30
C ILE A 47 3.84 14.04 -3.74
N ASN A 48 4.41 14.26 -4.94
CA ASN A 48 4.64 15.62 -5.43
C ASN A 48 3.33 16.39 -5.66
N ASN A 49 2.33 15.75 -6.27
CA ASN A 49 1.02 16.39 -6.48
C ASN A 49 0.36 16.73 -5.15
N TYR A 50 0.41 15.80 -4.18
CA TYR A 50 -0.16 16.02 -2.86
C TYR A 50 0.56 17.13 -2.09
N ALA A 51 1.90 17.17 -2.15
CA ALA A 51 2.69 18.23 -1.53
C ALA A 51 2.40 19.60 -2.16
N LEU A 52 2.16 19.66 -3.48
CA LEU A 52 1.75 20.87 -4.18
C LEU A 52 0.37 21.36 -3.72
N ASP A 53 -0.59 20.46 -3.55
CA ASP A 53 -1.91 20.80 -2.99
C ASP A 53 -1.79 21.36 -1.57
N LEU A 54 -1.01 20.72 -0.70
CA LEU A 54 -0.75 21.22 0.65
C LEU A 54 -0.07 22.60 0.63
N LYS A 55 0.87 22.83 -0.30
CA LYS A 55 1.55 24.12 -0.45
C LYS A 55 0.60 25.21 -0.92
N ARG A 56 -0.39 24.90 -1.77
CA ARG A 56 -1.44 25.84 -2.18
C ARG A 56 -2.30 26.26 -0.99
N ASP A 57 -2.63 25.32 -0.12
CA ASP A 57 -3.48 25.57 1.06
C ASP A 57 -2.70 26.27 2.19
N ALA A 58 -1.38 26.05 2.28
CA ALA A 58 -0.50 26.63 3.30
C ALA A 58 0.78 27.25 2.70
N PRO A 59 0.68 28.37 1.95
CA PRO A 59 1.80 28.93 1.19
C PRO A 59 2.93 29.49 2.05
N SER A 60 2.66 29.85 3.31
CA SER A 60 3.67 30.36 4.25
C SER A 60 4.60 29.29 4.81
N LEU A 61 4.25 28.00 4.70
CA LEU A 61 5.05 26.91 5.26
C LEU A 61 6.28 26.60 4.42
N SER A 62 7.37 26.18 5.06
CA SER A 62 8.57 25.72 4.37
C SER A 62 8.31 24.40 3.63
N GLN A 63 9.17 24.08 2.65
CA GLN A 63 9.11 22.79 1.94
C GLN A 63 9.22 21.59 2.89
N GLU A 64 10.09 21.69 3.89
CA GLU A 64 10.25 20.66 4.93
C GLU A 64 8.95 20.48 5.73
N SER A 65 8.33 21.57 6.19
CA SER A 65 7.06 21.49 6.93
C SER A 65 5.92 20.93 6.08
N ILE A 66 5.88 21.27 4.79
CA ILE A 66 4.92 20.68 3.84
C ILE A 66 5.16 19.17 3.68
N LEU A 67 6.41 18.73 3.59
CA LEU A 67 6.74 17.30 3.48
C LEU A 67 6.38 16.54 4.77
N VAL A 68 6.63 17.13 5.94
CA VAL A 68 6.19 16.58 7.23
C VAL A 68 4.67 16.42 7.25
N LEU A 69 3.93 17.45 6.86
CA LEU A 69 2.46 17.40 6.75
C LEU A 69 2.00 16.34 5.74
N CYS A 70 2.68 16.20 4.61
CA CYS A 70 2.43 15.15 3.63
C CYS A 70 2.52 13.78 4.29
N CYS A 71 3.63 13.48 4.98
CA CYS A 71 3.81 12.20 5.69
C CYS A 71 2.70 11.92 6.71
N LEU A 72 2.34 12.90 7.54
CA LEU A 72 1.28 12.77 8.54
C LEU A 72 -0.08 12.46 7.90
N ASN A 73 -0.43 13.17 6.83
CA ASN A 73 -1.68 12.97 6.12
C ASN A 73 -1.74 11.61 5.39
N LEU A 74 -0.61 11.14 4.85
CA LEU A 74 -0.54 9.83 4.22
C LEU A 74 -0.72 8.70 5.23
N TYR A 75 -0.13 8.81 6.41
CA TYR A 75 -0.36 7.88 7.50
C TYR A 75 -1.85 7.79 7.86
N GLU A 76 -2.52 8.92 8.07
CA GLU A 76 -3.96 8.97 8.36
C GLU A 76 -4.79 8.32 7.25
N LYS A 77 -4.48 8.58 5.96
CA LYS A 77 -5.19 7.96 4.82
C LYS A 77 -5.04 6.44 4.81
N ILE A 78 -3.83 5.92 5.01
CA ILE A 78 -3.56 4.48 5.05
C ILE A 78 -4.33 3.84 6.23
N HIS A 79 -4.27 4.46 7.40
CA HIS A 79 -4.89 3.94 8.61
C HIS A 79 -6.43 4.01 8.58
N ALA A 80 -7.00 5.07 8.00
CA ALA A 80 -8.44 5.17 7.78
C ALA A 80 -8.94 4.07 6.83
N ASN A 81 -8.17 3.75 5.79
CA ASN A 81 -8.52 2.68 4.85
C ASN A 81 -8.48 1.30 5.54
N GLN A 82 -7.48 1.04 6.38
CA GLN A 82 -7.38 -0.20 7.17
C GLN A 82 -8.59 -0.40 8.10
N ARG A 83 -8.98 0.64 8.85
CA ARG A 83 -10.19 0.58 9.70
C ARG A 83 -11.45 0.26 8.89
N SER A 84 -11.58 0.85 7.70
CA SER A 84 -12.75 0.60 6.85
C SER A 84 -12.83 -0.85 6.35
N ASP A 85 -11.69 -1.50 6.10
CA ASP A 85 -11.64 -2.90 5.71
C ASP A 85 -11.93 -3.84 6.90
N GLU A 86 -11.46 -3.50 8.10
CA GLU A 86 -11.83 -4.21 9.34
C GLU A 86 -13.33 -4.13 9.62
N ASP A 87 -13.93 -2.95 9.47
CA ASP A 87 -15.38 -2.73 9.65
C ASP A 87 -16.21 -3.55 8.64
N ARG A 88 -15.75 -3.64 7.39
CA ARG A 88 -16.38 -4.49 6.37
C ARG A 88 -16.31 -5.97 6.76
N LEU A 89 -15.15 -6.45 7.17
CA LEU A 89 -14.97 -7.84 7.59
C LEU A 89 -15.84 -8.21 8.80
N GLN A 90 -15.97 -7.27 9.76
CA GLN A 90 -16.84 -7.43 10.92
C GLN A 90 -18.31 -7.56 10.50
N LYS A 91 -18.76 -6.74 9.56
CA LYS A 91 -20.14 -6.75 9.05
C LYS A 91 -20.47 -8.03 8.28
N ASP A 92 -19.52 -8.54 7.50
CA ASP A 92 -19.67 -9.80 6.78
C ASP A 92 -19.84 -10.98 7.76
N LYS A 93 -19.02 -11.05 8.82
CA LYS A 93 -19.16 -12.06 9.89
C LYS A 93 -20.52 -11.98 10.58
N GLN A 94 -21.01 -10.77 10.86
CA GLN A 94 -22.33 -10.61 11.46
C GLN A 94 -23.44 -11.07 10.52
N SER A 95 -23.33 -10.76 9.22
CA SER A 95 -24.28 -11.22 8.21
C SER A 95 -24.30 -12.75 8.10
N GLU A 96 -23.14 -13.40 8.06
CA GLU A 96 -23.03 -14.86 8.07
C GLU A 96 -23.63 -15.49 9.32
N ALA A 97 -23.38 -14.91 10.50
CA ALA A 97 -23.95 -15.41 11.76
C ALA A 97 -25.49 -15.33 11.75
N LEU A 98 -26.06 -14.25 11.21
CA LEU A 98 -27.51 -14.09 11.06
C LEU A 98 -28.10 -15.11 10.07
N LEU A 99 -27.45 -15.32 8.92
CA LEU A 99 -27.88 -16.32 7.93
C LEU A 99 -27.85 -17.74 8.51
N ASN A 100 -26.77 -18.10 9.21
CA ASN A 100 -26.64 -19.40 9.87
C ASN A 100 -27.72 -19.61 10.93
N LYS A 101 -28.08 -18.55 11.66
CA LYS A 101 -29.19 -18.60 12.63
C LYS A 101 -30.53 -18.86 11.94
N ILE A 102 -30.83 -18.14 10.86
CA ILE A 102 -32.07 -18.33 10.08
C ILE A 102 -32.16 -19.75 9.51
N MET A 103 -31.07 -20.26 8.94
CA MET A 103 -31.02 -21.63 8.41
C MET A 103 -31.26 -22.67 9.51
N LYS A 104 -30.62 -22.50 10.67
CA LYS A 104 -30.80 -23.41 11.81
C LYS A 104 -32.23 -23.38 12.35
N ASP A 105 -32.81 -22.19 12.47
CA ASP A 105 -34.19 -22.01 12.92
C ASP A 105 -35.18 -22.66 11.92
N ALA A 106 -34.93 -22.56 10.61
CA ALA A 106 -35.75 -23.21 9.58
C ALA A 106 -35.66 -24.74 9.60
N HIS A 107 -34.49 -25.31 9.88
CA HIS A 107 -34.30 -26.75 10.02
C HIS A 107 -34.85 -27.34 11.34
N SER A 108 -35.08 -26.51 12.36
CA SER A 108 -35.60 -26.94 13.66
C SER A 108 -37.13 -26.99 13.74
N ILE A 109 -37.83 -26.53 12.70
CA ILE A 109 -39.31 -26.46 12.63
C ILE A 109 -39.90 -27.63 11.79
N LEU A 110 -39.05 -28.42 11.12
CA LEU A 110 -39.41 -29.69 10.46
C LEU A 110 -39.16 -30.87 11.40
#